data_AF-A0A2P4XT49-F1
#
_entry.id   AF-A0A2P4XT49-F1
#
_cell.length_a   1.000
_cell.length_b   1.000
_cell.length_c   1.000
_cell.angle_alpha   90.00
_cell.angle_beta   90.00
_cell.angle_gamma   90.00
#
_symmetry.space_group_name_H-M   'P 1'
#
loop_
_entity.id
_entity.type
_entity.pdbx_description
1 polymer ?
#
loop_
_entity_poly.entity_id
_entity_poly.type
_entity_poly.pdbx_seq_one_letter_code
_entity_poly.pdbx_strand_id
1 'polypeptide(L)'
;MRTQEINTASDWEAFLHNVTFALWASHHSMLNTSPTQDAFGRDMIADIPHKTDWAEQYQRKLDQDARNNKRERAMRREWHYAPGDRVLLKNDAVGLMK
;
A
#
# COMPACT_ATOMS: atom_id res chain seq x y z
N MET A 1 20.54 -9.78 -3.38
CA MET A 1 20.95 -8.42 -2.96
C MET A 1 22.23 -8.58 -2.16
N ARG A 2 23.37 -8.07 -2.64
CA ARG A 2 24.65 -8.22 -1.93
C ARG A 2 24.53 -7.42 -0.62
N THR A 3 24.81 -8.04 0.52
CA THR A 3 24.86 -7.35 1.81
C THR A 3 26.09 -6.45 1.83
N GLN A 4 25.94 -5.22 1.32
CA GLN A 4 26.89 -4.15 1.61
C GLN A 4 26.64 -3.70 3.05
N GLU A 5 27.73 -3.54 3.80
CA GLU A 5 27.66 -2.89 5.10
C GLU A 5 27.43 -1.38 4.88
N ILE A 6 26.49 -0.81 5.62
CA ILE A 6 26.14 0.61 5.54
C ILE A 6 26.85 1.32 6.70
N ASN A 7 28.04 1.87 6.43
CA ASN A 7 28.91 2.43 7.46
C ASN A 7 29.07 3.96 7.33
N THR A 8 28.81 4.52 6.15
CA THR A 8 29.01 5.94 5.86
C THR A 8 27.72 6.62 5.38
N ALA A 9 27.70 7.95 5.38
CA ALA A 9 26.59 8.72 4.79
C ALA A 9 26.44 8.44 3.29
N SER A 10 27.54 8.23 2.56
CA SER A 10 27.52 7.87 1.14
C SER A 10 26.88 6.50 0.91
N ASP A 11 27.11 5.53 1.81
CA ASP A 11 26.48 4.20 1.71
C ASP A 11 24.96 4.31 1.89
N TRP A 12 24.53 5.16 2.84
CA TRP A 12 23.12 5.46 3.05
C TRP A 12 22.47 6.14 1.84
N GLU A 13 23.15 7.11 1.24
CA GLU A 13 22.66 7.78 0.03
C GLU A 13 22.47 6.79 -1.13
N ALA A 14 23.47 5.94 -1.37
CA ALA A 14 23.39 4.90 -2.39
C ALA A 14 22.25 3.91 -2.10
N PHE A 15 22.09 3.49 -0.84
CA PHE A 15 20.99 2.63 -0.43
C PHE A 15 19.62 3.27 -0.69
N LEU A 16 19.43 4.51 -0.26
CA LEU A 16 18.17 5.24 -0.46
C LEU A 16 17.85 5.44 -1.94
N HIS A 17 18.85 5.75 -2.76
CA HIS A 17 18.68 5.86 -4.20
C HIS A 17 18.20 4.54 -4.82
N ASN A 18 18.84 3.42 -4.45
CA ASN A 18 18.48 2.09 -4.93
C ASN A 18 17.08 1.66 -4.47
N VAL A 19 16.71 1.94 -3.22
CA VAL A 19 15.38 1.64 -2.68
C VAL A 19 14.31 2.48 -3.38
N THR A 20 14.59 3.77 -3.61
CA THR A 20 13.66 4.67 -4.32
C THR A 20 13.41 4.16 -5.73
N PHE A 21 14.46 3.79 -6.46
CA PHE A 21 14.33 3.16 -7.78
C PHE A 21 13.50 1.87 -7.71
N ALA A 22 13.81 0.99 -6.76
CA ALA A 22 13.09 -0.27 -6.61
C ALA A 22 11.59 -0.04 -6.32
N LEU A 23 11.23 0.91 -5.45
CA LEU A 23 9.85 1.25 -5.14
C LEU A 23 9.10 1.78 -6.37
N TRP A 24 9.76 2.63 -7.16
CA TRP A 24 9.21 3.24 -8.38
C TRP A 24 9.03 2.26 -9.53
N ALA A 25 9.91 1.27 -9.67
CA ALA A 25 9.80 0.21 -10.68
C ALA A 25 8.92 -0.96 -10.24
N SER A 26 8.66 -1.10 -8.94
CA SER A 26 7.88 -2.22 -8.41
C SER A 26 6.44 -2.20 -8.92
N HIS A 27 5.97 -3.38 -9.34
CA HIS A 27 4.60 -3.57 -9.78
C HIS A 27 3.62 -3.48 -8.60
N HIS A 28 2.66 -2.55 -8.68
CA HIS A 28 1.64 -2.37 -7.67
C HIS A 28 0.44 -3.29 -7.93
N SER A 29 0.23 -4.29 -7.06
CA SER A 29 -0.76 -5.36 -7.28
C SER A 29 -2.22 -4.88 -7.40
N MET A 30 -2.59 -3.78 -6.74
CA MET A 30 -3.95 -3.23 -6.85
C MET A 30 -4.20 -2.54 -8.19
N LEU A 31 -3.18 -1.86 -8.73
CA LEU A 31 -3.29 -1.02 -9.93
C LEU A 31 -2.82 -1.75 -11.19
N ASN A 32 -2.10 -2.86 -11.02
CA ASN A 32 -1.51 -3.69 -12.06
C ASN A 32 -0.52 -2.93 -12.97
N THR A 33 0.27 -2.04 -12.36
CA THR A 33 1.22 -1.15 -13.02
C THR A 33 2.23 -0.65 -11.98
N SER A 34 3.38 -0.14 -12.40
CA SER A 34 4.32 0.52 -11.49
C SER A 34 3.98 2.01 -11.31
N PRO A 35 4.36 2.64 -10.19
CA PRO A 35 4.16 4.09 -9.99
C PRO A 35 4.74 4.96 -11.12
N THR A 36 5.87 4.55 -11.70
CA THR A 36 6.50 5.29 -12.80
C THR A 36 5.79 5.12 -14.13
N GLN A 37 5.23 3.95 -14.40
CA GLN A 37 4.37 3.72 -15.56
C GLN A 37 3.16 4.66 -15.54
N ASP A 38 2.50 4.82 -14.39
CA ASP A 38 1.36 5.74 -14.23
C ASP A 38 1.76 7.22 -14.29
N ALA A 39 2.90 7.59 -13.71
CA ALA A 39 3.35 8.98 -13.67
C ALA A 39 3.92 9.48 -15.01
N PHE A 40 4.67 8.62 -15.72
CA PHE A 40 5.47 9.02 -16.88
C PHE A 40 5.07 8.32 -18.18
N GLY A 41 4.14 7.36 -18.15
CA GLY A 41 3.68 6.66 -19.35
C GLY A 41 4.73 5.74 -19.98
N ARG A 42 5.71 5.25 -19.19
CA ARG A 42 6.73 4.30 -19.64
C ARG A 42 7.25 3.45 -18.50
N ASP A 43 7.73 2.25 -18.82
CA ASP A 43 8.41 1.40 -17.86
C ASP A 43 9.82 1.94 -17.53
N MET A 44 10.25 1.76 -16.27
CA MET A 44 11.54 2.26 -15.81
C MET A 44 12.70 1.28 -16.05
N ILE A 45 12.40 -0.01 -16.25
CA ILE A 45 13.36 -1.07 -16.51
C ILE A 45 13.43 -1.40 -18.01
N ALA A 46 12.27 -1.53 -18.65
CA ALA A 46 12.15 -1.84 -20.07
C ALA A 46 11.76 -0.58 -20.87
N ASP A 47 12.24 -0.46 -22.11
CA ASP A 47 11.83 0.61 -23.01
C ASP A 47 10.45 0.28 -23.63
N ILE A 48 9.42 0.31 -22.78
CA ILE A 48 8.05 -0.04 -23.13
C ILE A 48 7.14 1.14 -22.81
N PRO A 49 6.40 1.69 -23.79
CA PRO A 49 5.41 2.72 -23.51
C PRO A 49 4.26 2.13 -22.70
N HIS A 50 3.76 2.90 -21.75
CA HIS A 50 2.61 2.55 -20.92
C HIS A 50 1.49 3.58 -21.13
N LYS A 51 0.27 3.08 -21.32
CA LYS A 51 -0.93 3.92 -21.32
C LYS A 51 -1.88 3.39 -20.26
N THR A 52 -2.08 4.18 -19.23
CA THR A 52 -2.97 3.85 -18.12
C THR A 52 -4.43 3.92 -18.56
N ASP A 53 -5.17 2.82 -18.37
CA ASP A 53 -6.64 2.83 -18.40
C ASP A 53 -7.16 3.11 -16.98
N TRP A 54 -7.45 4.38 -16.72
CA TRP A 54 -7.93 4.85 -15.42
C TRP A 54 -9.27 4.23 -15.02
N ALA A 55 -10.13 3.91 -15.99
CA ALA A 55 -11.43 3.31 -15.71
C ALA A 55 -11.24 1.86 -15.24
N GLU A 56 -10.38 1.11 -15.93
CA GLU A 56 -10.03 -0.25 -15.54
C GLU A 56 -9.34 -0.31 -14.18
N GLN A 57 -8.37 0.58 -13.93
CA GLN A 57 -7.70 0.68 -12.62
C GLN A 57 -8.68 0.97 -11.48
N TYR A 58 -9.60 1.91 -11.70
CA TYR A 58 -10.60 2.25 -10.71
C TYR A 58 -11.49 1.05 -10.39
N GLN A 59 -11.93 0.31 -11.40
CA GLN A 59 -12.72 -0.92 -11.20
C GLN A 59 -11.93 -1.98 -10.43
N ARG A 60 -10.66 -2.25 -10.80
CA ARG A 60 -9.79 -3.19 -10.06
C ARG A 60 -9.67 -2.83 -8.58
N LYS A 61 -9.50 -1.55 -8.29
CA LYS A 61 -9.43 -1.03 -6.91
C LYS A 61 -10.72 -1.33 -6.15
N LEU A 62 -11.88 -1.05 -6.75
CA LEU A 62 -13.18 -1.36 -6.15
C LEU A 62 -13.34 -2.87 -5.90
N ASP A 63 -12.97 -3.71 -6.86
CA ASP A 63 -13.05 -5.17 -6.72
C ASP A 63 -12.12 -5.69 -5.62
N GLN A 64 -10.93 -5.13 -5.49
CA GLN A 64 -10.01 -5.49 -4.41
C GLN A 64 -10.52 -5.05 -3.04
N ASP A 65 -11.08 -3.85 -2.93
CA ASP A 65 -11.73 -3.36 -1.71
C ASP A 65 -12.90 -4.26 -1.32
N ALA A 66 -13.76 -4.64 -2.27
CA ALA A 66 -14.87 -5.55 -2.03
C ALA A 66 -14.38 -6.93 -1.55
N ARG A 67 -13.35 -7.48 -2.20
CA ARG A 67 -12.72 -8.76 -1.79
C ARG A 67 -12.12 -8.68 -0.38
N ASN A 68 -11.39 -7.60 -0.08
CA ASN A 68 -10.77 -7.39 1.24
C ASN A 68 -11.85 -7.25 2.32
N ASN A 69 -12.87 -6.43 2.07
CA ASN A 69 -14.01 -6.27 2.97
C ASN A 69 -14.72 -7.59 3.23
N LYS A 70 -14.96 -8.40 2.19
CA LYS A 70 -15.57 -9.74 2.36
C LYS A 70 -14.70 -10.64 3.23
N ARG A 71 -13.38 -10.66 2.99
CA ARG A 71 -12.41 -11.44 3.76
C ARG A 71 -12.37 -11.01 5.24
N GLU A 72 -12.30 -9.70 5.49
CA GLU A 72 -12.28 -9.15 6.86
C GLU A 72 -13.61 -9.34 7.59
N ARG A 73 -14.73 -9.27 6.86
CA ARG A 73 -16.06 -9.53 7.41
C ARG A 73 -16.34 -11.02 7.66
N ALA A 74 -15.68 -11.93 6.95
CA ALA A 74 -15.93 -13.37 7.09
C ALA A 74 -15.71 -13.89 8.53
N MET A 75 -14.79 -13.29 9.28
CA MET A 75 -14.54 -13.64 10.68
C MET A 75 -15.26 -12.72 11.68
N ARG A 76 -16.00 -11.71 11.20
CA ARG A 76 -16.73 -10.79 12.07
C ARG A 76 -17.96 -11.50 12.62
N ARG A 77 -17.97 -11.74 13.93
CA ARG A 77 -19.14 -12.21 14.65
C ARG A 77 -20.16 -11.08 14.76
N GLU A 78 -21.40 -11.33 14.38
CA GLU A 78 -22.49 -10.39 14.62
C GLU A 78 -22.68 -10.23 16.13
N TRP A 79 -22.62 -9.00 16.62
CA TRP A 79 -22.84 -8.66 18.02
C TRP A 79 -23.71 -7.41 18.11
N HIS A 80 -24.84 -7.53 18.81
CA HIS A 80 -25.72 -6.42 19.13
C HIS A 80 -25.42 -5.99 20.56
N TYR A 81 -24.88 -4.78 20.73
CA TYR A 81 -24.56 -4.24 22.06
C TYR A 81 -25.83 -3.88 22.82
N ALA A 82 -25.89 -4.25 24.10
CA ALA A 82 -26.97 -3.90 25.00
C ALA A 82 -26.50 -2.91 26.10
N PRO A 83 -27.40 -2.09 26.68
CA PRO A 83 -27.07 -1.25 27.82
C PRO A 83 -26.51 -2.09 28.99
N GLY A 84 -25.32 -1.73 29.48
CA GLY A 84 -24.60 -2.44 30.54
C GLY A 84 -23.45 -3.33 30.05
N ASP A 85 -23.34 -3.58 28.73
CA ASP A 85 -22.21 -4.28 28.14
C ASP A 85 -20.90 -3.51 28.33
N ARG A 86 -19.82 -4.23 28.66
CA ARG A 86 -18.47 -3.66 28.72
C ARG A 86 -17.82 -3.80 27.36
N VAL A 87 -17.35 -2.68 26.81
CA VAL A 87 -16.65 -2.63 25.54
C VAL A 87 -15.21 -2.14 25.75
N LEU A 88 -14.29 -2.65 24.93
CA LEU A 88 -12.94 -2.13 24.88
C LEU A 88 -12.96 -0.85 24.06
N LEU A 89 -12.61 0.27 24.70
CA LEU A 89 -12.35 1.52 24.01
C LEU A 89 -10.93 1.46 23.47
N LYS A 90 -10.77 1.71 22.18
CA LYS A 90 -9.46 1.86 21.57
C LYS A 90 -8.84 3.13 22.14
N ASN A 91 -7.79 2.98 22.94
CA ASN A 91 -7.02 4.11 23.43
C ASN A 91 -6.09 4.59 22.32
N ASP A 92 -6.66 5.26 21.33
CA ASP A 92 -5.87 5.98 20.35
C ASP A 92 -5.18 7.11 21.11
N ALA A 93 -3.86 7.01 21.27
CA ALA A 93 -3.06 7.97 22.00
C ALA A 93 -3.07 9.33 21.27
N VAL A 94 -4.16 10.09 21.43
CA VAL A 94 -4.37 11.54 21.34
C VAL A 94 -5.86 11.83 21.64
N GLY A 95 -6.14 12.42 22.81
CA GLY A 95 -7.35 13.22 23.15
C GLY A 95 -8.70 12.49 23.08
N LEU A 96 -9.39 12.24 24.19
CA LEU A 96 -9.94 13.28 25.06
C LEU A 96 -10.06 12.74 26.49
N MET A 97 -9.21 13.26 27.37
CA MET A 97 -9.64 13.52 28.75
C MET A 97 -10.70 14.62 28.68
N LYS A 98 -11.94 14.29 29.00
CA LYS A 98 -12.88 15.05 29.84
C LYS A 98 -14.16 14.26 30.02
#